data_AF-A0A8S0QEN7-F1
#
_entry.id   AF-A0A8S0QEN7-F1
#
_cell.length_a   1.000
_cell.length_b   1.000
_cell.length_c   1.000
_cell.angle_alpha   90.00
_cell.angle_beta   90.00
_cell.angle_gamma   90.00
#
_symmetry.space_group_name_H-M   'P 1'
#
loop_
_entity.id
_entity.type
_entity.pdbx_description
1 polymer ?
#
loop_
_entity_poly.entity_id
_entity_poly.type
_entity_poly.pdbx_seq_one_letter_code
_entity_poly.pdbx_strand_id
1 'polypeptide(L)'
;MKPQYSGGMVLNPELEHGLNGWTTFGDVKLEHQEAEDGNKYIVASDRSGHKTVFHRSFTWKRKNSMSYLIRKHRVKSQVVDSQGLPLENAKISVKQLQQTFPFANAVSKFILENNAYQEWFLSGFKYTVFENEMKWYSTEKGPGKVNYSESDTMPKFAKENNILVRGHNVLWEDPRYQPSWVKRLPRKDLPLAAKKRMKSIMKHYSGQVFHWDVINEKLHFSHYEERMGRNVSTTFLQMAHQIDQKAIPFLNDCSTLKRPSDTCVTPTMYLEKIKLIREQGYHGPLGIGLESHFDTPNLTYVRASLDMLASTKLPIWITELDVSRRPKR
;
A
#
# COMPACT_ATOMS: atom_id res chain seq x y z
N MET A 1 20.79 4.80 10.24
CA MET A 1 19.83 4.83 9.10
C MET A 1 18.48 5.32 9.61
N LYS A 2 17.84 6.31 8.99
CA LYS A 2 16.45 6.65 9.29
C LYS A 2 15.52 5.70 8.50
N PRO A 3 14.47 5.12 9.12
CA PRO A 3 13.47 4.36 8.38
C PRO A 3 12.79 5.30 7.37
N GLN A 4 12.58 4.84 6.13
CA GLN A 4 11.70 5.52 5.19
C GLN A 4 10.26 5.00 5.40
N TYR A 5 9.28 5.91 5.42
CA TYR A 5 7.82 5.66 5.40
C TYR A 5 7.16 5.08 6.66
N SER A 6 7.66 5.31 7.88
CA SER A 6 7.04 4.80 9.13
C SER A 6 6.93 3.26 9.22
N GLY A 7 7.25 2.55 8.14
CA GLY A 7 7.68 1.16 8.14
C GLY A 7 9.05 1.08 8.78
N GLY A 8 9.36 -0.10 9.30
CA GLY A 8 10.21 -0.09 10.47
C GLY A 8 11.55 -0.81 10.48
N MET A 9 12.34 -0.61 11.54
CA MET A 9 13.54 -1.36 11.90
C MET A 9 13.54 -1.70 13.40
N VAL A 10 13.69 -2.98 13.78
CA VAL A 10 13.74 -3.36 15.19
C VAL A 10 15.09 -2.85 15.60
N LEU A 11 15.11 -1.67 16.20
CA LEU A 11 16.31 -1.12 16.78
C LEU A 11 16.56 -1.97 18.01
N ASN A 12 17.76 -2.53 18.12
CA ASN A 12 18.19 -3.31 19.27
C ASN A 12 17.47 -4.68 19.50
N PRO A 13 17.20 -5.50 18.46
CA PRO A 13 16.40 -6.73 18.61
C PRO A 13 17.04 -7.71 19.59
N GLU A 14 18.38 -7.77 19.58
CA GLU A 14 19.22 -8.63 20.42
C GLU A 14 19.56 -8.00 21.79
N LEU A 15 19.00 -6.83 22.12
CA LEU A 15 19.28 -6.09 23.37
C LEU A 15 20.76 -5.65 23.55
N GLU A 16 21.58 -5.65 22.49
CA GLU A 16 22.94 -5.08 22.42
C GLU A 16 23.08 -3.63 22.91
N HIS A 17 21.97 -2.89 22.93
CA HIS A 17 21.88 -1.51 23.40
C HIS A 17 20.90 -1.37 24.57
N GLY A 18 20.79 -2.43 25.39
CA GLY A 18 19.97 -2.46 26.60
C GLY A 18 18.48 -2.22 26.35
N LEU A 19 17.89 -1.26 27.06
CA LEU A 19 16.46 -0.94 26.97
C LEU A 19 16.12 0.10 25.88
N ASN A 20 17.07 0.47 25.03
CA ASN A 20 16.82 1.49 24.00
C ASN A 20 15.65 1.09 23.07
N GLY A 21 14.61 1.93 23.02
CA GLY A 21 13.36 1.69 22.27
C GLY A 21 12.23 0.99 23.05
N TRP A 22 12.39 0.80 24.37
CA TRP A 22 11.36 0.28 25.26
C TRP A 22 10.80 1.38 26.16
N THR A 23 9.50 1.35 26.41
CA THR A 23 8.80 2.29 27.29
C THR A 23 7.89 1.54 28.25
N THR A 24 7.73 2.10 29.45
CA THR A 24 6.83 1.59 30.50
C THR A 24 5.57 2.43 30.59
N PHE A 25 4.49 1.80 31.05
CA PHE A 25 3.29 2.50 31.48
C PHE A 25 2.84 1.93 32.83
N GLY A 26 2.66 2.82 33.81
CA GLY A 26 2.43 2.47 35.22
C GLY A 26 3.72 2.26 36.01
N ASP A 27 3.59 1.73 37.23
CA ASP A 27 4.70 1.41 38.13
C ASP A 27 5.38 0.13 37.64
N VAL A 28 6.31 0.27 36.68
CA VAL A 28 7.16 -0.83 36.20
C VAL A 28 8.57 -0.33 36.13
N LYS A 29 9.44 -1.07 36.79
CA LYS A 29 10.87 -0.95 36.56
C LYS A 29 11.28 -1.92 35.46
N LEU A 30 11.87 -1.42 34.37
CA LEU A 30 12.49 -2.26 33.35
C LEU A 30 14.00 -2.29 33.58
N GLU A 31 14.57 -3.48 33.48
CA GLU A 31 16.01 -3.71 33.53
C GLU A 31 16.41 -4.61 32.36
N HIS A 32 17.57 -4.33 31.77
CA HIS A 32 18.22 -5.22 30.81
C HIS A 32 19.19 -6.11 31.58
N GLN A 33 19.14 -7.42 31.34
CA GLN A 33 20.04 -8.39 31.93
C GLN A 33 20.57 -9.37 30.87
N GLU A 34 21.69 -10.00 31.16
CA GLU A 34 22.35 -10.99 30.32
C GLU A 34 22.66 -12.22 31.19
N ALA A 35 22.23 -13.40 30.74
CA ALA A 35 22.52 -14.67 31.40
C ALA A 35 23.97 -15.11 31.10
N GLU A 36 24.48 -16.05 31.89
CA GLU A 36 25.84 -16.58 31.74
C GLU A 36 26.11 -17.25 30.38
N ASP A 37 25.06 -17.70 29.69
CA ASP A 37 25.13 -18.25 28.33
C ASP A 37 25.12 -17.17 27.23
N GLY A 38 25.16 -15.89 27.61
CA GLY A 38 25.13 -14.73 26.71
C GLY A 38 23.73 -14.34 26.26
N ASN A 39 22.67 -14.97 26.79
CA ASN A 39 21.30 -14.63 26.42
C ASN A 39 20.85 -13.33 27.10
N LYS A 40 20.55 -12.30 26.32
CA LYS A 40 20.06 -10.99 26.80
C LYS A 40 18.53 -11.00 26.93
N TYR A 41 18.00 -10.43 28.01
CA TYR A 41 16.57 -10.36 28.30
C TYR A 41 16.19 -9.09 29.05
N ILE A 42 14.88 -8.84 29.14
CA ILE A 42 14.32 -7.72 29.89
C ILE A 42 13.58 -8.26 31.11
N VAL A 43 13.89 -7.70 32.27
CA VAL A 43 13.17 -7.92 33.52
C VAL A 43 12.23 -6.75 33.73
N ALA A 44 10.97 -7.05 34.03
CA ALA A 44 9.96 -6.05 34.39
C ALA A 44 9.50 -6.30 35.83
N SER A 45 10.02 -5.53 36.78
CA SER A 45 9.83 -5.63 38.22
C SER A 45 8.96 -4.49 38.79
N ASP A 46 8.70 -4.52 40.10
CA ASP A 46 7.95 -3.51 40.88
C ASP A 46 6.52 -3.24 40.39
N ARG A 47 5.79 -4.29 40.02
CA ARG A 47 4.43 -4.19 39.46
C ARG A 47 3.38 -3.94 40.54
N SER A 48 3.10 -2.69 40.88
CA SER A 48 2.01 -2.31 41.80
C SER A 48 0.69 -2.01 41.06
N GLY A 49 -0.03 -3.04 40.60
CA GLY A 49 -1.42 -2.88 40.13
C GLY A 49 -1.95 -3.92 39.15
N HIS A 50 -3.28 -4.05 39.08
CA HIS A 50 -4.01 -5.03 38.24
C HIS A 50 -3.85 -4.85 36.71
N LYS A 51 -3.15 -3.81 36.24
CA LYS A 51 -2.90 -3.56 34.82
C LYS A 51 -1.52 -2.95 34.64
N THR A 52 -0.56 -3.82 34.38
CA THR A 52 0.83 -3.43 34.18
C THR A 52 1.25 -3.78 32.74
N VAL A 53 1.70 -2.79 31.96
CA VAL A 53 2.01 -2.96 30.53
C VAL A 53 3.41 -2.43 30.22
N PHE A 54 4.25 -3.27 29.62
CA PHE A 54 5.45 -2.83 28.92
C PHE A 54 5.24 -3.10 27.44
N HIS A 55 5.63 -2.18 26.57
CA HIS A 55 5.48 -2.37 25.13
C HIS A 55 6.75 -1.94 24.38
N ARG A 56 7.03 -2.64 23.28
CA ARG A 56 8.05 -2.26 22.32
C ARG A 56 7.39 -2.02 20.97
N SER A 57 7.69 -0.88 20.37
CA SER A 57 7.28 -0.62 18.99
C SER A 57 8.27 -1.28 18.05
N PHE A 58 7.91 -2.44 17.49
CA PHE A 58 8.72 -3.14 16.49
C PHE A 58 8.54 -2.51 15.13
N THR A 59 9.64 -2.49 14.41
CA THR A 59 9.73 -1.72 13.18
C THR A 59 10.44 -2.79 12.25
N TRP A 60 9.93 -3.23 11.08
CA TRP A 60 10.37 -4.51 10.43
C TRP A 60 11.26 -4.41 9.14
N LYS A 61 12.39 -5.14 9.05
CA LYS A 61 13.18 -5.36 7.79
C LYS A 61 13.35 -6.87 7.46
N ARG A 62 13.24 -7.25 6.17
CA ARG A 62 13.06 -8.65 5.67
C ARG A 62 14.25 -9.21 4.85
N LYS A 63 14.68 -10.46 5.11
CA LYS A 63 15.03 -11.46 4.04
C LYS A 63 14.44 -12.85 4.37
N ASN A 64 13.85 -13.49 3.34
CA ASN A 64 13.30 -14.85 3.34
C ASN A 64 14.43 -15.90 3.28
N SER A 65 14.29 -17.07 3.89
CA SER A 65 13.77 -18.32 3.28
C SER A 65 12.34 -18.77 3.68
N MET A 66 11.43 -17.89 4.11
CA MET A 66 11.16 -17.90 5.54
C MET A 66 9.72 -17.36 5.86
N SER A 67 8.86 -16.88 4.94
CA SER A 67 7.67 -16.04 5.30
C SER A 67 6.67 -16.52 6.38
N TYR A 68 6.43 -17.82 6.55
CA TYR A 68 5.61 -18.38 7.66
C TYR A 68 6.43 -18.71 8.93
N LEU A 69 7.76 -18.79 8.81
CA LEU A 69 8.76 -19.06 9.86
C LEU A 69 9.58 -17.81 10.31
N ILE A 70 9.76 -16.73 9.52
CA ILE A 70 10.47 -15.45 9.87
C ILE A 70 9.60 -14.55 10.70
N ARG A 71 8.29 -14.55 10.44
CA ARG A 71 7.36 -13.63 11.10
C ARG A 71 6.98 -14.10 12.50
N LYS A 72 7.58 -15.21 12.94
CA LYS A 72 7.65 -15.61 14.34
C LYS A 72 9.11 -15.47 14.76
N HIS A 73 9.44 -14.44 15.51
CA HIS A 73 10.55 -14.60 16.45
C HIS A 73 10.02 -15.41 17.62
N ARG A 74 10.82 -16.36 18.12
CA ARG A 74 10.58 -16.92 19.44
C ARG A 74 10.82 -15.80 20.44
N VAL A 75 9.76 -15.12 20.83
CA VAL A 75 9.77 -14.32 22.04
C VAL A 75 9.59 -15.31 23.18
N LYS A 76 10.67 -15.57 23.92
CA LYS A 76 10.55 -16.27 25.21
C LYS A 76 10.13 -15.22 26.24
N SER A 77 8.93 -15.37 26.77
CA SER A 77 8.45 -14.58 27.88
C SER A 77 8.50 -15.45 29.13
N GLN A 78 9.28 -15.04 30.12
CA GLN A 78 9.29 -15.67 31.44
C GLN A 78 8.72 -14.67 32.44
N VAL A 79 7.83 -15.15 33.30
CA VAL A 79 7.30 -14.35 34.42
C VAL A 79 7.95 -14.89 35.67
N VAL A 80 8.65 -14.04 36.40
CA VAL A 80 9.38 -14.39 37.62
C VAL A 80 8.95 -13.50 38.77
N ASP A 81 9.10 -13.98 40.01
CA ASP A 81 8.90 -13.19 41.23
C ASP A 81 10.09 -12.25 41.51
N SER A 82 10.05 -11.55 42.66
CA SER A 82 11.13 -10.65 43.11
C SER A 82 12.47 -11.34 43.37
N GLN A 83 12.48 -12.66 43.49
CA GLN A 83 13.65 -13.50 43.74
C GLN A 83 14.18 -14.14 42.44
N GLY A 84 13.53 -13.86 41.30
CA GLY A 84 13.89 -14.44 40.00
C GLY A 84 13.35 -15.85 39.77
N LEU A 85 12.49 -16.37 40.66
CA LEU A 85 11.89 -17.69 40.51
C LEU A 85 10.68 -17.64 39.56
N PRO A 86 10.51 -18.64 38.66
CA PRO A 86 9.36 -18.68 37.76
C PRO A 86 8.02 -18.68 38.51
N LEU A 87 7.12 -17.77 38.13
CA LEU A 87 5.75 -17.75 38.63
C LEU A 87 4.91 -18.81 37.90
N GLU A 88 4.49 -19.85 38.61
CA GLU A 88 3.58 -20.86 38.08
C GLU A 88 2.20 -20.24 37.74
N ASN A 89 1.58 -20.75 36.66
CA ASN A 89 0.23 -20.37 36.23
C ASN A 89 0.03 -18.88 35.83
N ALA A 90 1.11 -18.15 35.56
CA ALA A 90 1.02 -16.78 35.06
C ALA A 90 0.29 -16.72 33.70
N LYS A 91 -0.77 -15.91 33.61
CA LYS A 91 -1.50 -15.67 32.35
C LYS A 91 -0.87 -14.51 31.59
N ILE A 92 -0.41 -14.78 30.36
CA ILE A 92 0.13 -13.77 29.45
C ILE A 92 -0.86 -13.57 28.29
N SER A 93 -1.16 -12.31 27.95
CA SER A 93 -1.90 -11.97 26.73
C SER A 93 -1.08 -11.00 25.88
N VAL A 94 -1.11 -11.19 24.56
CA VAL A 94 -0.44 -10.32 23.59
C VAL A 94 -1.50 -9.79 22.63
N LYS A 95 -1.59 -8.46 22.52
CA LYS A 95 -2.53 -7.78 21.61
C LYS A 95 -1.74 -6.95 20.60
N GLN A 96 -1.93 -7.20 19.31
CA GLN A 96 -1.39 -6.33 18.26
C GLN A 96 -2.20 -5.01 18.26
N LEU A 97 -1.52 -3.89 18.53
CA LEU A 97 -2.18 -2.58 18.60
C LEU A 97 -2.29 -1.88 17.24
N GLN A 98 -1.30 -2.06 16.37
CA GLN A 98 -1.29 -1.46 15.03
C GLN A 98 -0.47 -2.28 14.04
N GLN A 99 -0.73 -2.08 12.74
CA GLN A 99 0.14 -2.55 11.67
C GLN A 99 1.19 -1.49 11.31
N THR A 100 2.39 -1.92 10.95
CA THR A 100 3.49 -1.01 10.57
C THR A 100 3.44 -0.59 9.10
N PHE A 101 2.47 -1.10 8.33
CA PHE A 101 2.27 -0.74 6.93
C PHE A 101 0.78 -0.77 6.59
N PRO A 102 0.33 0.01 5.59
CA PRO A 102 -1.04 -0.04 5.10
C PRO A 102 -1.42 -1.42 4.58
N PHE A 103 -2.48 -2.00 5.13
CA PHE A 103 -3.06 -3.25 4.67
C PHE A 103 -4.49 -3.01 4.21
N ALA A 104 -4.76 -3.41 2.98
CA ALA A 104 -5.93 -3.01 2.22
C ALA A 104 -6.61 -4.21 1.56
N ASN A 105 -7.88 -4.01 1.18
CA ASN A 105 -8.58 -4.88 0.25
C ASN A 105 -9.32 -4.02 -0.79
N ALA A 106 -9.43 -4.52 -2.02
CA ALA A 106 -10.31 -3.94 -3.01
C ALA A 106 -11.77 -4.23 -2.64
N VAL A 107 -12.66 -3.28 -2.86
CA VAL A 107 -14.09 -3.47 -2.57
C VAL A 107 -14.93 -3.03 -3.76
N SER A 108 -15.98 -3.80 -4.02
CA SER A 108 -17.06 -3.43 -4.94
C SER A 108 -18.23 -2.82 -4.18
N LYS A 109 -19.16 -2.21 -4.91
CA LYS A 109 -20.39 -1.62 -4.35
C LYS A 109 -21.23 -2.55 -3.48
N PHE A 110 -21.08 -3.87 -3.62
CA PHE A 110 -21.79 -4.87 -2.80
C PHE A 110 -21.48 -4.73 -1.30
N ILE A 111 -20.37 -4.06 -0.92
CA ILE A 111 -20.07 -3.72 0.46
C ILE A 111 -21.20 -2.90 1.11
N LEU A 112 -21.93 -2.09 0.35
CA LEU A 112 -22.95 -1.18 0.88
C LEU A 112 -24.22 -1.90 1.36
N GLU A 113 -24.50 -3.09 0.83
CA GLU A 113 -25.76 -3.82 1.06
C GLU A 113 -25.57 -5.13 1.83
N ASN A 114 -24.32 -5.51 2.11
CA ASN A 114 -23.99 -6.79 2.72
C ASN A 114 -23.28 -6.63 4.07
N ASN A 115 -24.03 -6.77 5.17
CA ASN A 115 -23.51 -6.63 6.53
C ASN A 115 -22.37 -7.61 6.85
N ALA A 116 -22.48 -8.88 6.41
CA ALA A 116 -21.42 -9.85 6.64
C ALA A 116 -20.11 -9.46 5.91
N TYR A 117 -20.23 -8.86 4.73
CA TYR A 117 -19.10 -8.32 4.00
C TYR A 117 -18.49 -7.09 4.71
N GLN A 118 -19.33 -6.18 5.21
CA GLN A 118 -18.88 -5.03 6.01
C GLN A 118 -18.13 -5.48 7.27
N GLU A 119 -18.72 -6.37 8.07
CA GLU A 119 -18.11 -6.90 9.29
C GLU A 119 -16.75 -7.54 9.00
N TRP A 120 -16.68 -8.41 7.99
CA TRP A 120 -15.43 -9.02 7.56
C TRP A 120 -14.38 -7.97 7.17
N PHE A 121 -14.75 -7.01 6.32
CA PHE A 121 -13.83 -6.00 5.82
C PHE A 121 -13.34 -5.08 6.96
N LEU A 122 -14.25 -4.57 7.79
CA LEU A 122 -13.96 -3.63 8.87
C LEU A 122 -13.15 -4.26 10.01
N SER A 123 -13.20 -5.59 10.16
CA SER A 123 -12.39 -6.32 11.14
C SER A 123 -10.89 -6.31 10.81
N GLY A 124 -10.53 -6.20 9.53
CA GLY A 124 -9.16 -6.47 9.06
C GLY A 124 -8.48 -5.32 8.31
N PHE A 125 -9.23 -4.38 7.74
CA PHE A 125 -8.70 -3.40 6.80
C PHE A 125 -8.95 -1.95 7.25
N LYS A 126 -7.98 -1.08 6.94
CA LYS A 126 -8.05 0.37 7.17
C LYS A 126 -7.80 1.19 5.90
N TYR A 127 -7.59 0.50 4.80
CA TYR A 127 -7.31 1.07 3.49
C TYR A 127 -8.11 0.30 2.44
N THR A 128 -8.53 0.98 1.39
CA THR A 128 -9.28 0.36 0.30
C THR A 128 -9.05 1.03 -1.03
N VAL A 129 -9.49 0.34 -2.09
CA VAL A 129 -9.59 0.80 -3.45
C VAL A 129 -10.92 0.27 -4.01
N PHE A 130 -11.60 1.05 -4.84
CA PHE A 130 -12.85 0.59 -5.46
C PHE A 130 -12.56 -0.13 -6.76
N GLU A 131 -13.10 -1.33 -6.92
CA GLU A 131 -12.78 -2.22 -8.04
C GLU A 131 -13.14 -1.59 -9.40
N ASN A 132 -14.30 -0.93 -9.47
CA ASN A 132 -14.82 -0.43 -10.75
C ASN A 132 -15.45 0.96 -10.66
N GLU A 133 -15.90 1.36 -9.47
CA GLU A 133 -16.87 2.43 -9.29
C GLU A 133 -16.28 3.81 -9.63
N MET A 134 -14.97 3.98 -9.55
CA MET A 134 -14.28 5.21 -9.96
C MET A 134 -13.78 5.18 -11.41
N LYS A 135 -13.81 4.05 -12.12
CA LYS A 135 -13.28 3.94 -13.49
C LYS A 135 -14.12 4.75 -14.49
N TRP A 136 -13.50 5.17 -15.60
CA TRP A 136 -14.13 6.11 -16.54
C TRP A 136 -15.40 5.53 -17.17
N TYR A 137 -15.39 4.26 -17.54
CA TYR A 137 -16.56 3.59 -18.10
C TYR A 137 -17.75 3.50 -17.13
N SER A 138 -17.49 3.47 -15.82
CA SER A 138 -18.54 3.42 -14.79
C SER A 138 -19.19 4.77 -14.59
N THR A 139 -18.38 5.83 -14.62
CA THR A 139 -18.78 7.18 -14.20
C THR A 139 -19.14 8.12 -15.36
N GLU A 140 -18.87 7.76 -16.61
CA GLU A 140 -19.27 8.57 -17.78
C GLU A 140 -19.64 7.69 -18.99
N LYS A 141 -20.87 7.16 -18.98
CA LYS A 141 -21.37 6.23 -20.03
C LYS A 141 -21.52 6.89 -21.41
N GLY A 142 -21.63 8.21 -21.47
CA GLY A 142 -21.69 9.00 -22.70
C GLY A 142 -21.03 10.37 -22.53
N PRO A 143 -20.67 11.08 -23.61
CA PRO A 143 -19.94 12.34 -23.52
C PRO A 143 -20.68 13.36 -22.64
N GLY A 144 -20.05 13.80 -21.55
CA GLY A 144 -20.63 14.74 -20.59
C GLY A 144 -21.73 14.18 -19.68
N LYS A 145 -22.12 12.91 -19.87
CA LYS A 145 -23.12 12.21 -19.03
C LYS A 145 -22.44 11.57 -17.83
N VAL A 146 -21.87 12.44 -16.99
CA VAL A 146 -21.17 12.04 -15.77
C VAL A 146 -22.19 11.64 -14.71
N ASN A 147 -21.99 10.49 -14.07
CA ASN A 147 -22.76 10.04 -12.93
C ASN A 147 -21.84 9.43 -11.87
N TYR A 148 -21.82 10.04 -10.68
CA TYR A 148 -21.07 9.57 -9.52
C TYR A 148 -21.97 8.94 -8.44
N SER A 149 -23.27 8.79 -8.67
CA SER A 149 -24.21 8.36 -7.63
C SER A 149 -23.84 7.03 -6.98
N GLU A 150 -23.40 6.04 -7.78
CA GLU A 150 -22.93 4.74 -7.26
C GLU A 150 -21.61 4.89 -6.49
N SER A 151 -20.69 5.72 -7.00
CA SER A 151 -19.35 5.91 -6.44
C SER A 151 -19.28 6.93 -5.30
N ASP A 152 -20.36 7.66 -5.00
CA ASP A 152 -20.42 8.65 -3.92
C ASP A 152 -20.82 8.05 -2.57
N THR A 153 -21.49 6.91 -2.58
CA THR A 153 -21.89 6.22 -1.34
C THR A 153 -20.71 5.48 -0.72
N MET A 154 -19.79 4.96 -1.53
CA MET A 154 -18.64 4.19 -1.04
C MET A 154 -17.60 5.03 -0.27
N PRO A 155 -17.21 6.25 -0.68
CA PRO A 155 -16.35 7.12 0.12
C PRO A 155 -16.99 7.53 1.45
N LYS A 156 -18.32 7.68 1.49
CA LYS A 156 -19.04 7.98 2.74
C LYS A 156 -18.94 6.80 3.71
N PHE A 157 -19.24 5.59 3.24
CA PHE A 157 -19.04 4.36 4.01
C PHE A 157 -17.59 4.25 4.52
N ALA A 158 -16.61 4.50 3.65
CA ALA A 158 -15.20 4.46 4.04
C ALA A 158 -14.87 5.50 5.13
N LYS A 159 -15.33 6.74 4.96
CA LYS A 159 -15.10 7.84 5.90
C LYS A 159 -15.74 7.56 7.27
N GLU A 160 -16.99 7.11 7.31
CA GLU A 160 -17.72 6.76 8.55
C GLU A 160 -17.00 5.67 9.34
N ASN A 161 -16.28 4.78 8.64
CA ASN A 161 -15.57 3.66 9.24
C ASN A 161 -14.05 3.89 9.40
N ASN A 162 -13.57 5.13 9.20
CA ASN A 162 -12.15 5.49 9.28
C ASN A 162 -11.26 4.66 8.33
N ILE A 163 -11.75 4.43 7.11
CA ILE A 163 -11.05 3.73 6.03
C ILE A 163 -10.54 4.76 5.02
N LEU A 164 -9.25 4.67 4.68
CA LEU A 164 -8.62 5.53 3.68
C LEU A 164 -8.78 4.94 2.28
N VAL A 165 -9.14 5.78 1.29
CA VAL A 165 -9.45 5.34 -0.08
C VAL A 165 -8.35 5.74 -1.06
N ARG A 166 -7.86 4.79 -1.85
CA ARG A 166 -7.05 5.02 -3.05
C ARG A 166 -7.99 5.22 -4.23
N GLY A 167 -7.82 6.33 -4.95
CA GLY A 167 -8.59 6.62 -6.17
C GLY A 167 -8.05 5.83 -7.36
N HIS A 168 -8.82 4.86 -7.84
CA HIS A 168 -8.45 4.00 -8.96
C HIS A 168 -9.59 3.93 -10.00
N ASN A 169 -9.40 4.36 -11.23
CA ASN A 169 -8.27 5.13 -11.78
C ASN A 169 -8.80 6.34 -12.57
N VAL A 170 -7.91 7.30 -12.84
CA VAL A 170 -8.29 8.51 -13.56
C VAL A 170 -8.34 8.22 -15.07
N LEU A 171 -7.22 7.73 -15.62
CA LEU A 171 -7.03 7.34 -17.00
C LEU A 171 -6.38 5.95 -17.06
N TRP A 172 -6.83 5.10 -17.97
CA TRP A 172 -6.30 3.74 -18.15
C TRP A 172 -5.80 3.59 -19.59
N GLU A 173 -4.57 3.16 -19.79
CA GLU A 173 -3.98 3.08 -21.13
C GLU A 173 -4.51 1.92 -21.97
N ASP A 174 -5.16 0.92 -21.37
CA ASP A 174 -5.73 -0.20 -22.11
C ASP A 174 -6.99 0.22 -22.90
N PRO A 175 -6.99 0.12 -24.25
CA PRO A 175 -8.14 0.46 -25.09
C PRO A 175 -9.41 -0.34 -24.79
N ARG A 176 -9.31 -1.52 -24.18
CA ARG A 176 -10.46 -2.36 -23.80
C ARG A 176 -11.34 -1.68 -22.76
N TYR A 177 -10.74 -0.93 -21.85
CA TYR A 177 -11.42 -0.29 -20.72
C TYR A 177 -11.74 1.19 -20.95
N GLN A 178 -11.53 1.70 -22.16
CA GLN A 178 -12.03 3.03 -22.52
C GLN A 178 -13.56 3.02 -22.64
N PRO A 179 -14.28 4.09 -22.25
CA PRO A 179 -15.70 4.24 -22.58
C PRO A 179 -15.92 4.11 -24.09
N SER A 180 -17.03 3.49 -24.50
CA SER A 180 -17.29 3.19 -25.92
C SER A 180 -17.25 4.45 -26.81
N TRP A 181 -17.71 5.59 -26.29
CA TRP A 181 -17.67 6.87 -27.00
C TRP A 181 -16.24 7.43 -27.12
N VAL A 182 -15.36 7.23 -26.12
CA VAL A 182 -13.95 7.64 -26.16
C VAL A 182 -13.17 6.84 -27.20
N LYS A 183 -13.46 5.55 -27.34
CA LYS A 183 -12.85 4.69 -28.38
C LYS A 183 -13.08 5.21 -29.79
N ARG A 184 -14.24 5.84 -30.04
CA ARG A 184 -14.64 6.39 -31.34
C ARG A 184 -14.24 7.87 -31.54
N LEU A 185 -13.67 8.53 -30.53
CA LEU A 185 -13.30 9.93 -30.66
C LEU A 185 -12.19 10.11 -31.72
N PRO A 186 -12.28 11.15 -32.56
CA PRO A 186 -11.14 11.59 -33.35
C PRO A 186 -9.94 11.96 -32.46
N ARG A 187 -8.71 11.79 -32.97
CA ARG A 187 -7.48 12.11 -32.21
C ARG A 187 -7.46 13.55 -31.69
N LYS A 188 -8.01 14.50 -32.46
CA LYS A 188 -8.10 15.92 -32.08
C LYS A 188 -8.99 16.19 -30.85
N ASP A 189 -9.98 15.33 -30.59
CA ASP A 189 -10.97 15.54 -29.52
C ASP A 189 -10.58 14.82 -28.22
N LEU A 190 -9.70 13.82 -28.30
CA LEU A 190 -9.22 13.05 -27.14
C LEU A 190 -8.55 13.92 -26.06
N PRO A 191 -7.68 14.90 -26.38
CA PRO A 191 -7.08 15.77 -25.36
C PRO A 191 -8.11 16.50 -24.51
N LEU A 192 -9.18 17.00 -25.14
CA LEU A 192 -10.24 17.70 -24.42
C LEU A 192 -11.05 16.73 -23.55
N ALA A 193 -11.35 15.53 -24.04
CA ALA A 193 -12.05 14.50 -23.28
C ALA A 193 -11.24 14.05 -22.05
N ALA A 194 -9.95 13.72 -22.22
CA ALA A 194 -9.08 13.33 -21.11
C ALA A 194 -8.95 14.46 -20.07
N LYS A 195 -8.77 15.71 -20.51
CA LYS A 195 -8.73 16.88 -19.62
C LYS A 195 -10.04 17.06 -18.84
N LYS A 196 -11.20 16.91 -19.49
CA LYS A 196 -12.51 16.98 -18.83
C LYS A 196 -12.68 15.87 -17.81
N ARG A 197 -12.30 14.64 -18.15
CA ARG A 197 -12.30 13.49 -17.25
C ARG A 197 -11.48 13.74 -16.00
N MET A 198 -10.20 14.10 -16.16
CA MET A 198 -9.30 14.37 -15.04
C MET A 198 -9.87 15.46 -14.13
N LYS A 199 -10.33 16.60 -14.69
CA LYS A 199 -10.94 17.67 -13.89
C LYS A 199 -12.19 17.21 -13.17
N SER A 200 -13.05 16.43 -13.83
CA SER A 200 -14.32 16.01 -13.24
C SER A 200 -14.08 15.09 -12.05
N ILE A 201 -13.40 13.95 -12.25
CA ILE A 201 -13.27 12.95 -11.18
C ILE A 201 -12.36 13.41 -10.05
N MET A 202 -11.22 14.04 -10.37
CA MET A 202 -10.26 14.42 -9.34
C MET A 202 -10.76 15.57 -8.48
N LYS A 203 -11.47 16.56 -9.06
CA LYS A 203 -12.10 17.60 -8.23
C LYS A 203 -13.22 17.04 -7.36
N HIS A 204 -14.00 16.10 -7.89
CA HIS A 204 -15.13 15.51 -7.17
C HIS A 204 -14.68 14.72 -5.94
N TYR A 205 -13.58 13.96 -6.04
CA TYR A 205 -13.05 13.15 -4.94
C TYR A 205 -11.83 13.74 -4.21
N SER A 206 -11.43 14.96 -4.54
CA SER A 206 -10.33 15.67 -3.87
C SER A 206 -10.58 15.75 -2.36
N GLY A 207 -9.61 15.32 -1.56
CA GLY A 207 -9.72 15.25 -0.09
C GLY A 207 -10.52 14.05 0.45
N GLN A 208 -11.08 13.20 -0.42
CA GLN A 208 -11.70 11.92 -0.05
C GLN A 208 -10.79 10.72 -0.33
N VAL A 209 -9.79 10.91 -1.20
CA VAL A 209 -8.76 9.92 -1.49
C VAL A 209 -7.39 10.42 -1.07
N PHE A 210 -6.49 9.51 -0.70
CA PHE A 210 -5.12 9.85 -0.30
C PHE A 210 -4.10 9.64 -1.43
N HIS A 211 -4.44 8.84 -2.44
CA HIS A 211 -3.65 8.58 -3.64
C HIS A 211 -4.54 8.57 -4.88
N TRP A 212 -3.94 8.89 -6.03
CA TRP A 212 -4.57 8.74 -7.35
C TRP A 212 -3.73 7.85 -8.24
N ASP A 213 -4.32 6.78 -8.77
CA ASP A 213 -3.82 6.12 -9.97
C ASP A 213 -4.17 6.99 -11.18
N VAL A 214 -3.28 7.93 -11.49
CA VAL A 214 -3.51 8.91 -12.55
C VAL A 214 -3.46 8.23 -13.91
N ILE A 215 -2.49 7.34 -14.10
CA ILE A 215 -2.30 6.59 -15.33
C ILE A 215 -2.09 5.12 -14.97
N ASN A 216 -3.01 4.28 -15.42
CA ASN A 216 -2.97 2.83 -15.23
C ASN A 216 -2.43 2.12 -16.47
N GLU A 217 -1.59 1.11 -16.26
CA GLU A 217 -0.99 0.21 -17.26
C GLU A 217 -0.22 0.93 -18.39
N LYS A 218 0.50 2.00 -18.05
CA LYS A 218 1.24 2.81 -19.03
C LYS A 218 2.43 2.10 -19.65
N LEU A 219 3.03 1.16 -18.94
CA LEU A 219 4.16 0.42 -19.47
C LEU A 219 3.69 -0.70 -20.42
N HIS A 220 2.42 -1.13 -20.32
CA HIS A 220 1.82 -2.14 -21.19
C HIS A 220 1.16 -1.54 -22.43
N PHE A 221 0.57 -0.36 -22.29
CA PHE A 221 -0.21 0.27 -23.34
C PHE A 221 0.15 1.75 -23.54
N SER A 222 -0.24 2.27 -24.69
CA SER A 222 0.17 3.60 -25.19
C SER A 222 -0.98 4.36 -25.82
N HIS A 223 -2.23 4.06 -25.43
CA HIS A 223 -3.44 4.68 -25.98
C HIS A 223 -3.38 6.20 -26.03
N TYR A 224 -2.94 6.85 -24.96
CA TYR A 224 -2.84 8.31 -24.94
C TYR A 224 -1.55 8.81 -25.59
N GLU A 225 -0.40 8.18 -25.34
CA GLU A 225 0.88 8.64 -25.92
C GLU A 225 0.93 8.54 -27.44
N GLU A 226 0.38 7.48 -28.03
CA GLU A 226 0.28 7.34 -29.47
C GLU A 226 -0.62 8.42 -30.07
N ARG A 227 -1.72 8.76 -29.39
CA ARG A 227 -2.74 9.65 -29.94
C ARG A 227 -2.48 11.13 -29.65
N MET A 228 -1.78 11.45 -28.57
CA MET A 228 -1.58 12.81 -28.03
C MET A 228 -0.11 13.23 -27.92
N GLY A 229 0.85 12.31 -28.11
CA GLY A 229 2.28 12.57 -28.03
C GLY A 229 2.96 11.97 -26.79
N ARG A 230 4.26 11.70 -26.91
CA ARG A 230 5.09 10.97 -25.91
C ARG A 230 5.22 11.66 -24.55
N ASN A 231 4.89 12.96 -24.45
CA ASN A 231 4.96 13.72 -23.22
C ASN A 231 3.63 13.76 -22.45
N VAL A 232 2.55 13.19 -22.98
CA VAL A 232 1.22 13.34 -22.40
C VAL A 232 1.11 12.79 -20.98
N SER A 233 1.82 11.69 -20.66
CA SER A 233 1.82 11.15 -19.30
C SER A 233 2.35 12.16 -18.27
N THR A 234 3.39 12.91 -18.63
CA THR A 234 3.96 13.96 -17.77
C THR A 234 2.97 15.11 -17.59
N THR A 235 2.30 15.51 -18.68
CA THR A 235 1.23 16.52 -18.63
C THR A 235 0.07 16.09 -17.73
N PHE A 236 -0.33 14.81 -17.76
CA PHE A 236 -1.36 14.27 -16.88
C PHE A 236 -0.93 14.30 -15.41
N LEU A 237 0.30 13.92 -15.09
CA LEU A 237 0.81 13.98 -13.71
C LEU A 237 0.92 15.42 -13.18
N GLN A 238 1.37 16.36 -14.02
CA GLN A 238 1.37 17.80 -13.71
C GLN A 238 -0.04 18.29 -13.41
N MET A 239 -0.99 17.98 -14.29
CA MET A 239 -2.38 18.37 -14.13
C MET A 239 -3.04 17.75 -12.90
N ALA A 240 -2.75 16.48 -12.63
CA ALA A 240 -3.24 15.78 -11.44
C ALA A 240 -2.79 16.49 -10.16
N HIS A 241 -1.50 16.79 -10.05
CA HIS A 241 -0.94 17.51 -8.89
C HIS A 241 -1.49 18.94 -8.76
N GLN A 242 -1.77 19.61 -9.87
CA GLN A 242 -2.42 20.93 -9.86
C GLN A 242 -3.87 20.88 -9.36
N ILE A 243 -4.60 19.80 -9.67
CA ILE A 243 -6.00 19.64 -9.27
C ILE A 243 -6.11 19.24 -7.80
N ASP A 244 -5.29 18.29 -7.35
CA ASP A 244 -5.26 17.79 -5.98
C ASP A 244 -3.81 17.74 -5.48
N GLN A 245 -3.48 18.71 -4.61
CA GLN A 245 -2.13 18.83 -4.03
C GLN A 245 -1.91 17.89 -2.83
N LYS A 246 -2.97 17.29 -2.29
CA LYS A 246 -2.89 16.43 -1.09
C LYS A 246 -2.69 14.97 -1.47
N ALA A 247 -3.40 14.49 -2.48
CA ALA A 247 -3.27 13.13 -2.93
C ALA A 247 -1.99 12.93 -3.78
N ILE A 248 -1.19 11.92 -3.45
CA ILE A 248 0.01 11.61 -4.24
C ILE A 248 -0.43 10.94 -5.56
N PRO A 249 0.03 11.41 -6.73
CA PRO A 249 -0.25 10.75 -8.00
C PRO A 249 0.67 9.54 -8.18
N PHE A 250 0.10 8.47 -8.72
CA PHE A 250 0.76 7.21 -8.99
C PHE A 250 0.71 6.90 -10.49
N LEU A 251 1.79 6.29 -10.97
CA LEU A 251 1.71 5.34 -12.08
C LEU A 251 1.37 3.98 -11.46
N ASN A 252 0.43 3.23 -12.03
CA ASN A 252 0.10 1.89 -11.56
C ASN A 252 0.18 0.94 -12.76
N ASP A 253 0.94 -0.14 -12.64
CA ASP A 253 1.20 -1.02 -13.78
C ASP A 253 1.19 -2.50 -13.37
N CYS A 254 0.68 -3.32 -14.29
CA CYS A 254 0.61 -4.76 -14.14
C CYS A 254 1.98 -5.42 -14.36
N SER A 255 2.08 -6.72 -14.10
CA SER A 255 3.19 -7.64 -14.49
C SER A 255 4.65 -7.28 -14.18
N THR A 256 4.95 -6.14 -13.55
CA THR A 256 6.31 -5.61 -13.31
C THR A 256 7.16 -6.53 -12.42
N LEU A 257 6.51 -7.39 -11.62
CA LEU A 257 7.15 -8.26 -10.63
C LEU A 257 7.05 -9.77 -10.95
N LYS A 258 6.41 -10.18 -12.06
CA LYS A 258 6.03 -11.59 -12.29
C LYS A 258 7.22 -12.50 -12.57
N ARG A 259 7.98 -12.25 -13.65
CA ARG A 259 9.11 -13.09 -14.08
C ARG A 259 10.18 -12.24 -14.80
N PRO A 260 11.46 -12.63 -14.74
CA PRO A 260 12.51 -12.00 -15.56
C PRO A 260 12.30 -12.12 -17.07
N SER A 261 11.59 -13.16 -17.51
CA SER A 261 11.28 -13.42 -18.92
C SER A 261 10.01 -12.71 -19.41
N ASP A 262 9.35 -11.93 -18.55
CA ASP A 262 8.20 -11.13 -18.96
C ASP A 262 8.74 -9.92 -19.73
N THR A 263 8.72 -9.99 -21.05
CA THR A 263 9.23 -8.93 -21.92
C THR A 263 8.28 -7.75 -22.04
N CYS A 264 7.05 -7.87 -21.52
CA CYS A 264 6.05 -6.82 -21.65
C CYS A 264 6.41 -5.62 -20.78
N VAL A 265 6.73 -5.83 -19.49
CA VAL A 265 7.13 -4.74 -18.57
C VAL A 265 8.14 -5.23 -17.52
N THR A 266 9.27 -4.54 -17.45
CA THR A 266 10.32 -4.78 -16.44
C THR A 266 10.42 -3.60 -15.47
N PRO A 267 10.99 -3.80 -14.26
CA PRO A 267 11.19 -2.68 -13.36
C PRO A 267 12.22 -1.67 -13.91
N THR A 268 13.09 -2.07 -14.84
CA THR A 268 13.98 -1.14 -15.58
C THR A 268 13.18 -0.20 -16.48
N MET A 269 12.21 -0.71 -17.25
CA MET A 269 11.31 0.12 -18.06
C MET A 269 10.53 1.11 -17.20
N TYR A 270 10.15 0.70 -15.99
CA TYR A 270 9.51 1.58 -15.02
C TYR A 270 10.45 2.72 -14.60
N LEU A 271 11.71 2.40 -14.24
CA LEU A 271 12.73 3.40 -13.90
C LEU A 271 12.98 4.38 -15.05
N GLU A 272 13.08 3.87 -16.29
CA GLU A 272 13.24 4.70 -17.50
C GLU A 272 12.05 5.63 -17.70
N LYS A 273 10.83 5.14 -17.48
CA LYS A 273 9.62 5.96 -17.57
C LYS A 273 9.60 7.07 -16.51
N ILE A 274 9.97 6.75 -15.27
CA ILE A 274 10.11 7.77 -14.20
C ILE A 274 11.17 8.79 -14.59
N LYS A 275 12.34 8.35 -15.07
CA LYS A 275 13.42 9.24 -15.52
C LYS A 275 12.92 10.18 -16.63
N LEU A 276 12.25 9.65 -17.63
CA LEU A 276 11.67 10.44 -18.73
C LEU A 276 10.66 11.48 -18.22
N ILE A 277 9.80 11.11 -17.26
CA ILE A 277 8.86 12.05 -16.64
C ILE A 277 9.58 13.19 -15.90
N ARG A 278 10.68 12.88 -15.20
CA ARG A 278 11.51 13.91 -14.55
C ARG A 278 12.20 14.81 -15.59
N GLU A 279 12.77 14.24 -16.65
CA GLU A 279 13.42 14.99 -17.74
C GLU A 279 12.43 15.88 -18.50
N GLN A 280 11.17 15.46 -18.61
CA GLN A 280 10.08 16.26 -19.20
C GLN A 280 9.52 17.33 -18.24
N GLY A 281 10.12 17.50 -17.05
CA GLY A 281 9.88 18.63 -16.15
C GLY A 281 8.84 18.39 -15.05
N TYR A 282 8.36 17.16 -14.84
CA TYR A 282 7.55 16.87 -13.65
C TYR A 282 8.43 16.48 -12.47
N HIS A 283 8.61 17.39 -11.51
CA HIS A 283 9.39 17.14 -10.27
C HIS A 283 8.51 17.03 -9.01
N GLY A 284 7.18 16.96 -9.18
CA GLY A 284 6.23 16.83 -8.07
C GLY A 284 6.24 15.44 -7.40
N PRO A 285 5.40 15.25 -6.37
CA PRO A 285 5.21 13.95 -5.72
C PRO A 285 4.84 12.88 -6.75
N LEU A 286 5.42 11.68 -6.66
CA LEU A 286 5.10 10.58 -7.57
C LEU A 286 5.22 9.27 -6.80
N GLY A 287 4.25 8.37 -6.98
CA GLY A 287 4.28 7.02 -6.45
C GLY A 287 4.39 5.94 -7.52
N ILE A 288 4.92 4.79 -7.11
CA ILE A 288 5.07 3.59 -7.91
C ILE A 288 4.01 2.58 -7.45
N GLY A 289 3.03 2.31 -8.28
CA GLY A 289 1.99 1.29 -8.09
C GLY A 289 2.36 0.02 -8.85
N LEU A 290 2.32 -1.11 -8.14
CA LEU A 290 2.66 -2.43 -8.65
C LEU A 290 1.47 -3.35 -8.38
N GLU A 291 0.66 -3.64 -9.40
CA GLU A 291 -0.58 -4.42 -9.23
C GLU A 291 -0.29 -5.78 -8.59
N SER A 292 0.76 -6.45 -9.05
CA SER A 292 1.29 -7.67 -8.43
C SER A 292 0.33 -8.86 -8.46
N HIS A 293 -0.43 -9.00 -9.54
CA HIS A 293 -1.11 -10.26 -9.88
C HIS A 293 -0.08 -11.37 -10.10
N PHE A 294 -0.18 -12.52 -9.44
CA PHE A 294 0.78 -13.63 -9.59
C PHE A 294 0.10 -14.97 -9.89
N ASP A 295 0.75 -15.82 -10.68
CA ASP A 295 0.42 -17.26 -10.68
C ASP A 295 1.23 -17.98 -9.61
N THR A 296 2.55 -17.84 -9.68
CA THR A 296 3.49 -18.36 -8.69
C THR A 296 4.61 -17.35 -8.58
N PRO A 297 4.69 -16.60 -7.47
CA PRO A 297 5.63 -15.50 -7.36
C PRO A 297 7.07 -16.00 -7.28
N ASN A 298 7.95 -15.47 -8.12
CA ASN A 298 9.39 -15.63 -7.94
C ASN A 298 9.86 -14.64 -6.87
N LEU A 299 9.93 -15.08 -5.61
CA LEU A 299 10.24 -14.22 -4.47
C LEU A 299 11.60 -13.53 -4.56
N THR A 300 12.60 -14.18 -5.19
CA THR A 300 13.92 -13.59 -5.41
C THR A 300 13.85 -12.43 -6.39
N TYR A 301 13.14 -12.62 -7.51
CA TYR A 301 12.94 -11.57 -8.51
C TYR A 301 12.08 -10.42 -7.97
N VAL A 302 11.00 -10.72 -7.25
CA VAL A 302 10.16 -9.70 -6.58
C VAL A 302 11.04 -8.84 -5.66
N ARG A 303 11.89 -9.46 -4.85
CA ARG A 303 12.78 -8.74 -3.95
C ARG A 303 13.76 -7.84 -4.70
N ALA A 304 14.47 -8.37 -5.70
CA ALA A 304 15.43 -7.61 -6.48
C ALA A 304 14.76 -6.43 -7.21
N SER A 305 13.56 -6.65 -7.74
CA SER A 305 12.76 -5.62 -8.41
C SER A 305 12.35 -4.51 -7.45
N LEU A 306 11.90 -4.85 -6.24
CA LEU A 306 11.57 -3.87 -5.20
C LEU A 306 12.81 -3.10 -4.73
N ASP A 307 13.94 -3.78 -4.52
CA ASP A 307 15.22 -3.15 -4.15
C ASP A 307 15.67 -2.16 -5.25
N MET A 308 15.48 -2.52 -6.53
CA MET A 308 15.78 -1.66 -7.68
C MET A 308 14.86 -0.44 -7.76
N LEU A 309 13.54 -0.63 -7.65
CA LEU A 309 12.57 0.48 -7.67
C LEU A 309 12.76 1.42 -6.46
N ALA A 310 13.17 0.88 -5.30
CA ALA A 310 13.43 1.67 -4.09
C ALA A 310 14.60 2.65 -4.26
N SER A 311 15.49 2.44 -5.24
CA SER A 311 16.56 3.39 -5.57
C SER A 311 16.05 4.78 -5.98
N THR A 312 14.81 4.86 -6.49
CA THR A 312 14.14 6.11 -6.84
C THR A 312 13.79 6.98 -5.62
N LYS A 313 13.74 6.37 -4.42
CA LYS A 313 13.23 6.99 -3.19
C LYS A 313 11.78 7.49 -3.30
N LEU A 314 11.02 6.96 -4.26
CA LEU A 314 9.58 7.18 -4.38
C LEU A 314 8.82 6.14 -3.55
N PRO A 315 7.62 6.48 -3.03
CA PRO A 315 6.77 5.50 -2.36
C PRO A 315 6.36 4.39 -3.32
N ILE A 316 6.53 3.14 -2.90
CA ILE A 316 6.13 1.93 -3.65
C ILE A 316 4.94 1.30 -2.96
N TRP A 317 3.90 0.98 -3.72
CA TRP A 317 2.69 0.32 -3.25
C TRP A 317 2.43 -0.94 -4.06
N ILE A 318 2.17 -2.04 -3.37
CA ILE A 318 1.54 -3.22 -3.93
C ILE A 318 0.04 -2.96 -3.92
N THR A 319 -0.59 -2.91 -5.09
CA THR A 319 -1.91 -2.28 -5.25
C THR A 319 -3.05 -3.27 -5.45
N GLU A 320 -2.81 -4.42 -6.10
CA GLU A 320 -3.87 -5.33 -6.56
C GLU A 320 -3.49 -6.81 -6.35
N LEU A 321 -2.74 -7.10 -5.28
CA LEU A 321 -2.14 -8.42 -5.05
C LEU A 321 -3.19 -9.53 -5.02
N ASP A 322 -3.03 -10.48 -5.94
CA ASP A 322 -3.63 -11.80 -5.89
C ASP A 322 -2.63 -12.89 -6.27
N VAL A 323 -2.99 -14.14 -5.95
CA VAL A 323 -2.23 -15.32 -6.36
C VAL A 323 -3.22 -16.36 -6.91
N SER A 324 -3.15 -16.61 -8.22
CA SER A 324 -4.04 -17.54 -8.90
C SER A 324 -3.94 -18.95 -8.31
N ARG A 325 -5.10 -19.56 -8.06
CA ARG A 325 -5.19 -20.97 -7.66
C ARG A 325 -4.84 -21.83 -8.88
N ARG A 326 -3.71 -22.54 -8.85
CA ARG A 326 -3.50 -23.64 -9.81
C ARG A 326 -4.44 -24.79 -9.46
N PRO A 327 -5.03 -25.50 -10.44
CA PRO A 327 -5.55 -26.84 -10.17
C PRO A 327 -4.41 -27.68 -9.60
N LYS A 328 -4.67 -28.45 -8.54
CA LYS A 328 -3.73 -29.47 -8.06
C LYS A 328 -3.48 -30.41 -9.26
N ARG A 329 -2.24 -30.44 -9.75
CA ARG A 329 -1.82 -31.46 -10.72
C ARG A 329 -1.61 -32.78 -10.01
#